data_AF-A0A7K2LTD3-F1
#
_entry.id   AF-A0A7K2LTD3-F1
#
_cell.length_a   1.000
_cell.length_b   1.000
_cell.length_c   1.000
_cell.angle_alpha   90.00
_cell.angle_beta   90.00
_cell.angle_gamma   90.00
#
_symmetry.space_group_name_H-M   'P 1'
#
loop_
_entity.id
_entity.type
_entity.pdbx_description
1 polymer ?
#
loop_
_entity_poly.entity_id
_entity_poly.type
_entity_poly.pdbx_seq_one_letter_code
_entity_poly.pdbx_strand_id
1 'polypeptide(L)'
;MSYDGVGPRAVMRSVAFLTAGALAVPLLAGCSSDDEGSKPLAGQDIGSAKRQDIADGGTLRWAVDEMPQTLNTFQADADAGTTRIAQAVLPAMFRIDASGRPQRDADYLDSARVVETEPKQVVVYRLNQQAVWSDGREIGAADFAAQWRALSGKDSAYWTARNAGYDRIEKVERGANDLEVRVTFARPYADWKSLFSPLYPKDVTGTANSFNDGARKKLKVSAGPFTVQKIDTKDKDVVLARNPRWWGHPAKLSEIVLHEVPRDKRAAALADGTVDVADIDPGDADRIAQAAGSQGSSPFKGPAGGRTAAKAL
;
A
#
# COMPACT_ATOMS: atom_id res chain seq x y z
N MET A 1 22.68 -73.18 17.67
CA MET A 1 22.16 -74.52 17.34
C MET A 1 20.65 -74.49 17.43
N SER A 2 20.00 -74.87 16.32
CA SER A 2 18.67 -75.47 16.12
C SER A 2 17.47 -75.12 17.00
N TYR A 3 16.37 -74.74 16.30
CA TYR A 3 15.01 -75.34 16.28
C TYR A 3 14.45 -75.91 17.61
N ASP A 4 13.21 -75.71 18.05
CA ASP A 4 11.90 -75.69 17.38
C ASP A 4 10.80 -75.25 18.37
N GLY A 5 9.62 -74.87 17.88
CA GLY A 5 8.42 -74.72 18.70
C GLY A 5 7.18 -74.17 17.98
N VAL A 6 6.49 -75.04 17.23
CA VAL A 6 5.28 -74.83 16.40
C VAL A 6 3.99 -74.75 17.28
N GLY A 7 3.12 -73.74 17.14
CA GLY A 7 1.86 -73.72 16.35
C GLY A 7 0.62 -73.51 17.26
N PRO A 8 -0.66 -73.47 16.80
CA PRO A 8 -1.23 -73.33 15.45
C PRO A 8 -2.52 -72.43 15.38
N ARG A 9 -3.22 -72.47 14.23
CA ARG A 9 -4.59 -71.98 13.86
C ARG A 9 -4.64 -70.64 13.11
N ALA A 10 -5.41 -70.46 12.04
CA ALA A 10 -6.22 -71.34 11.20
C ALA A 10 -6.52 -70.57 9.89
N VAL A 11 -6.56 -71.28 8.75
CA VAL A 11 -6.88 -70.75 7.41
C VAL A 11 -8.13 -71.47 6.90
N MET A 12 -9.07 -70.72 6.32
CA MET A 12 -10.04 -71.04 5.24
C MET A 12 -11.03 -69.86 5.20
N ARG A 13 -11.57 -69.34 4.09
CA ARG A 13 -11.65 -69.77 2.69
C ARG A 13 -12.06 -68.53 1.86
N SER A 14 -11.61 -68.50 0.61
CA SER A 14 -11.84 -67.48 -0.42
C SER A 14 -13.28 -67.36 -0.89
N VAL A 15 -13.72 -66.14 -1.24
CA VAL A 15 -14.64 -65.87 -2.37
C VAL A 15 -14.13 -64.63 -3.09
N ALA A 16 -13.90 -64.79 -4.40
CA ALA A 16 -13.43 -63.77 -5.32
C ALA A 16 -14.58 -62.82 -5.72
N PHE A 17 -14.28 -61.53 -5.85
CA PHE A 17 -14.98 -60.62 -6.76
C PHE A 17 -13.96 -59.73 -7.46
N LEU A 18 -13.81 -59.96 -8.77
CA LEU A 18 -13.13 -59.09 -9.71
C LEU A 18 -14.07 -57.94 -10.07
N THR A 19 -13.72 -56.70 -9.70
CA THR A 19 -14.21 -55.50 -10.39
C THR A 19 -13.11 -54.44 -10.40
N ALA A 20 -12.67 -54.11 -11.61
CA ALA A 20 -11.74 -53.03 -11.91
C ALA A 20 -12.35 -51.67 -11.49
N GLY A 21 -11.68 -50.97 -10.57
CA GLY A 21 -11.97 -49.59 -10.23
C GLY A 21 -10.94 -48.66 -10.85
N ALA A 22 -11.31 -48.01 -11.95
CA ALA A 22 -10.51 -46.96 -12.57
C ALA A 22 -10.29 -45.81 -11.58
N LEU A 23 -9.02 -45.45 -11.36
CA LEU A 23 -8.61 -44.24 -10.64
C LEU A 23 -9.07 -43.01 -11.44
N ALA A 24 -10.23 -42.48 -11.09
CA ALA A 24 -10.63 -41.14 -11.51
C ALA A 24 -9.84 -40.12 -10.68
N VAL A 25 -8.77 -39.57 -11.27
CA VAL A 25 -8.12 -38.37 -10.79
C VAL A 25 -9.11 -37.21 -11.02
N PRO A 26 -9.60 -36.52 -9.98
CA PRO A 26 -10.37 -35.31 -10.21
C PRO A 26 -9.41 -34.25 -10.72
N LEU A 27 -9.50 -33.95 -12.02
CA LEU A 27 -8.99 -32.72 -12.60
C LEU A 27 -9.69 -31.57 -11.87
N LEU A 28 -8.97 -30.91 -10.95
CA LEU A 28 -9.37 -29.61 -10.43
C LEU A 28 -9.29 -28.60 -11.58
N ALA A 29 -10.34 -28.57 -12.39
CA ALA A 29 -10.63 -27.44 -13.25
C ALA A 29 -10.96 -26.27 -12.34
N GLY A 30 -9.95 -25.44 -12.06
CA GLY A 30 -10.12 -24.14 -11.41
C GLY A 30 -10.96 -23.24 -12.30
N CYS A 31 -12.29 -23.36 -12.18
CA CYS A 31 -13.21 -22.39 -12.72
C CYS A 31 -12.97 -21.08 -11.95
N SER A 32 -12.37 -20.11 -12.62
CA SER A 32 -12.41 -18.71 -12.25
C SER A 32 -13.86 -18.23 -12.35
N SER A 33 -14.68 -18.52 -11.34
CA SER A 33 -15.92 -17.79 -11.13
C SER A 33 -15.56 -16.35 -10.81
N ASP A 34 -16.20 -15.40 -11.48
CA ASP A 34 -16.09 -13.97 -11.17
C ASP A 34 -16.31 -13.76 -9.67
N ASP A 35 -15.21 -13.53 -8.95
CA ASP A 35 -15.21 -13.25 -7.52
C ASP A 35 -15.91 -11.90 -7.30
N GLU A 36 -17.16 -11.94 -6.86
CA GLU A 36 -17.79 -10.78 -6.24
C GLU A 36 -16.97 -10.43 -4.99
N GLY A 37 -16.16 -9.38 -5.11
CA GLY A 37 -15.24 -8.96 -4.05
C GLY A 37 -15.97 -8.75 -2.72
N SER A 38 -15.32 -9.19 -1.64
CA SER A 38 -15.78 -9.02 -0.26
C SER A 38 -16.16 -7.56 0.01
N LYS A 39 -17.38 -7.30 0.48
CA LYS A 39 -17.80 -5.96 0.91
C LYS A 39 -17.36 -5.71 2.36
N PRO A 40 -16.93 -4.48 2.72
CA PRO A 40 -16.65 -4.13 4.11
C PRO A 40 -17.84 -4.43 5.03
N LEU A 41 -17.56 -5.00 6.20
CA LEU A 41 -18.59 -5.34 7.21
C LEU A 41 -19.18 -4.09 7.88
N ALA A 42 -18.40 -3.01 7.96
CA ALA A 42 -18.83 -1.72 8.47
C ALA A 42 -19.08 -0.76 7.30
N GLY A 43 -20.23 -0.09 7.31
CA GLY A 43 -20.50 1.01 6.40
C GLY A 43 -19.57 2.19 6.68
N GLN A 44 -19.14 2.90 5.64
CA GLN A 44 -18.45 4.18 5.81
C GLN A 44 -19.47 5.26 6.13
N ASP A 45 -19.31 5.93 7.28
CA ASP A 45 -20.09 7.11 7.64
C ASP A 45 -19.39 8.39 7.14
N ILE A 46 -19.11 8.40 5.83
CA ILE A 46 -18.50 9.54 5.14
C ILE A 46 -19.52 10.07 4.15
N GLY A 47 -19.96 11.32 4.34
CA GLY A 47 -20.81 12.00 3.37
C GLY A 47 -20.11 12.10 2.02
N SER A 48 -20.73 11.58 0.96
CA SER A 48 -20.19 11.72 -0.39
C SER A 48 -20.45 13.14 -0.91
N ALA A 49 -19.40 13.76 -1.45
CA ALA A 49 -19.49 15.01 -2.18
C ALA A 49 -18.89 14.84 -3.57
N LYS A 50 -19.55 15.39 -4.60
CA LYS A 50 -18.97 15.35 -5.95
C LYS A 50 -17.75 16.26 -5.97
N ARG A 51 -16.72 15.85 -6.69
CA ARG A 51 -15.46 16.60 -6.79
C ARG A 51 -15.62 18.07 -7.23
N GLN A 52 -16.62 18.34 -8.07
CA GLN A 52 -16.94 19.70 -8.55
C GLN A 52 -17.54 20.60 -7.45
N ASP A 53 -18.10 20.00 -6.41
CA ASP A 53 -18.67 20.70 -5.26
C ASP A 53 -17.60 20.96 -4.18
N ILE A 54 -16.36 20.47 -4.39
CA ILE A 54 -15.22 20.68 -3.51
C ILE A 54 -14.41 21.88 -3.97
N ALA A 55 -14.25 22.86 -3.08
CA ALA A 55 -13.42 24.03 -3.29
C ALA A 55 -11.96 23.64 -3.55
N ASP A 56 -11.30 24.38 -4.44
CA ASP A 56 -9.86 24.29 -4.63
C ASP A 56 -9.11 25.07 -3.54
N GLY A 57 -7.99 24.52 -3.09
CA GLY A 57 -7.11 25.11 -2.10
C GLY A 57 -7.28 24.54 -0.70
N GLY A 58 -6.87 25.31 0.30
CA GLY A 58 -6.92 24.92 1.71
C GLY A 58 -5.83 23.96 2.15
N THR A 59 -5.75 23.80 3.47
CA THR A 59 -4.83 22.90 4.16
C THR A 59 -5.64 21.85 4.90
N LEU A 60 -5.32 20.58 4.69
CA LEU A 60 -5.84 19.48 5.50
C LEU A 60 -4.86 19.17 6.63
N ARG A 61 -5.30 19.26 7.88
CA ARG A 61 -4.49 18.92 9.05
C ARG A 61 -4.86 17.52 9.53
N TRP A 62 -3.92 16.60 9.43
CA TRP A 62 -4.09 15.19 9.75
C TRP A 62 -3.30 14.83 10.99
N ALA A 63 -3.98 14.39 12.05
CA ALA A 63 -3.32 13.87 13.24
C ALA A 63 -2.53 12.58 12.95
N VAL A 64 -1.27 12.56 13.36
CA VAL A 64 -0.42 11.36 13.40
C VAL A 64 -0.01 11.06 14.84
N ASP A 65 0.39 9.81 15.10
CA ASP A 65 0.73 9.36 16.46
C ASP A 65 2.03 10.02 16.94
N GLU A 66 3.00 10.15 16.04
CA GLU A 66 4.31 10.76 16.27
C GLU A 66 4.91 11.30 14.97
N MET A 67 5.95 12.13 15.09
CA MET A 67 6.76 12.53 13.95
C MET A 67 7.53 11.34 13.35
N PRO A 68 7.50 11.16 12.02
CA PRO A 68 8.11 9.99 11.39
C PRO A 68 9.63 9.99 11.55
N GLN A 69 10.18 8.86 11.99
CA GLN A 69 11.64 8.68 12.14
C GLN A 69 12.36 8.42 10.80
N THR A 70 11.58 8.01 9.80
CA THR A 70 12.05 7.82 8.42
C THR A 70 10.94 8.11 7.43
N LEU A 71 11.32 8.47 6.20
CA LEU A 71 10.43 8.53 5.04
C LEU A 71 10.56 7.29 4.14
N ASN A 72 11.30 6.27 4.55
CA ASN A 72 11.44 5.00 3.84
C ASN A 72 10.52 3.92 4.44
N THR A 73 9.44 3.56 3.73
CA THR A 73 8.45 2.58 4.19
C THR A 73 9.00 1.16 4.37
N PHE A 74 10.20 0.89 3.83
CA PHE A 74 10.81 -0.44 3.89
C PHE A 74 11.72 -0.64 5.10
N GLN A 75 11.80 0.31 6.04
CA GLN A 75 12.60 0.20 7.27
C GLN A 75 11.75 -0.17 8.48
N ALA A 76 12.41 -0.65 9.55
CA ALA A 76 11.75 -1.12 10.77
C ALA A 76 11.09 0.00 11.58
N ASP A 77 11.62 1.21 11.47
CA ASP A 77 11.17 2.45 12.11
C ASP A 77 10.13 3.21 11.27
N ALA A 78 9.64 2.62 10.17
CA ALA A 78 8.56 3.18 9.38
C ALA A 78 7.19 2.97 10.05
N ASP A 79 6.49 4.07 10.29
CA ASP A 79 5.20 4.09 10.98
C ASP A 79 4.02 4.40 10.03
N ALA A 80 2.84 4.64 10.61
CA ALA A 80 1.65 5.03 9.87
C ALA A 80 1.79 6.41 9.19
N GLY A 81 2.51 7.35 9.82
CA GLY A 81 2.87 8.66 9.27
C GLY A 81 3.79 8.52 8.05
N THR A 82 4.85 7.72 8.15
CA THR A 82 5.75 7.37 7.03
C THR A 82 4.94 6.82 5.86
N THR A 83 4.02 5.89 6.13
CA THR A 83 3.16 5.27 5.12
C THR A 83 2.23 6.30 4.46
N ARG A 84 1.60 7.19 5.24
CA ARG A 84 0.71 8.22 4.73
C ARG A 84 1.44 9.26 3.89
N ILE A 85 2.65 9.64 4.28
CA ILE A 85 3.52 10.51 3.47
C ILE A 85 3.87 9.82 2.15
N ALA A 86 4.34 8.56 2.19
CA ALA A 86 4.68 7.80 0.99
C ALA A 86 3.49 7.67 0.03
N GLN A 87 2.28 7.43 0.53
CA GLN A 87 1.07 7.34 -0.30
C GLN A 87 0.76 8.62 -1.07
N ALA A 88 1.12 9.78 -0.51
CA ALA A 88 0.87 11.11 -1.10
C ALA A 88 1.98 11.55 -2.07
N VAL A 89 3.22 11.10 -1.86
CA VAL A 89 4.39 11.64 -2.57
C VAL A 89 5.12 10.63 -3.48
N LEU A 90 4.86 9.33 -3.34
CA LEU A 90 5.52 8.29 -4.13
C LEU A 90 4.55 7.52 -5.03
N PRO A 91 5.04 7.00 -6.18
CA PRO A 91 4.28 6.11 -7.03
C PRO A 91 3.82 4.84 -6.32
N ALA A 92 2.64 4.37 -6.70
CA ALA A 92 2.18 3.01 -6.43
C ALA A 92 1.65 2.44 -7.74
N MET A 93 2.15 1.27 -8.14
CA MET A 93 1.76 0.64 -9.40
C MET A 93 0.30 0.15 -9.34
N PHE A 94 -0.12 -0.29 -8.16
CA PHE A 94 -1.48 -0.69 -7.89
C PHE A 94 -2.00 -0.03 -6.61
N ARG A 95 -3.29 0.34 -6.61
CA ARG A 95 -4.04 0.85 -5.46
C ARG A 95 -5.11 -0.14 -5.10
N ILE A 96 -5.37 -0.30 -3.81
CA ILE A 96 -6.47 -1.14 -3.33
C ILE A 96 -7.78 -0.36 -3.46
N ASP A 97 -8.78 -0.95 -4.12
CA ASP A 97 -10.12 -0.37 -4.21
C ASP A 97 -10.97 -0.66 -2.96
N ALA A 98 -12.21 -0.17 -2.94
CA ALA A 98 -13.14 -0.34 -1.82
C ALA A 98 -13.52 -1.81 -1.55
N SER A 99 -13.27 -2.74 -2.47
CA SER A 99 -13.48 -4.18 -2.32
C SER A 99 -12.21 -4.94 -1.89
N GLY A 100 -11.12 -4.22 -1.60
CA GLY A 100 -9.85 -4.83 -1.22
C GLY A 100 -9.04 -5.36 -2.40
N ARG A 101 -9.38 -5.01 -3.65
CA ARG A 101 -8.72 -5.55 -4.84
C ARG A 101 -7.65 -4.59 -5.39
N PRO A 102 -6.47 -5.09 -5.80
CA PRO A 102 -5.46 -4.28 -6.47
C PRO A 102 -5.91 -3.84 -7.88
N GLN A 103 -6.03 -2.53 -8.06
CA GLN A 103 -6.33 -1.87 -9.33
C GLN A 103 -5.09 -1.14 -9.85
N ARG A 104 -4.82 -1.26 -11.15
CA ARG A 104 -3.70 -0.56 -11.80
C ARG A 104 -3.89 0.94 -11.64
N ASP A 105 -2.86 1.62 -11.17
CA ASP A 105 -2.84 3.08 -11.14
C ASP A 105 -2.48 3.62 -12.55
N ALA A 106 -3.47 4.22 -13.22
CA ALA A 106 -3.33 4.72 -14.58
C ALA A 106 -2.44 5.96 -14.70
N ASP A 107 -2.18 6.65 -13.58
CA ASP A 107 -1.25 7.75 -13.58
C ASP A 107 0.19 7.24 -13.77
N TYR A 108 0.53 6.00 -13.36
CA TYR A 108 1.89 5.47 -13.49
C TYR A 108 2.06 4.39 -14.56
N LEU A 109 1.02 3.60 -14.80
CA LEU A 109 1.09 2.46 -15.71
C LEU A 109 0.06 2.60 -16.81
N ASP A 110 0.45 2.37 -18.05
CA ASP A 110 -0.49 2.07 -19.11
C ASP A 110 -1.07 0.65 -18.97
N SER A 111 -0.20 -0.31 -18.61
CA SER A 111 -0.57 -1.71 -18.42
C SER A 111 0.46 -2.43 -17.57
N ALA A 112 0.05 -3.51 -16.90
CA ALA A 112 0.96 -4.47 -16.28
C ALA A 112 0.37 -5.88 -16.41
N ARG A 113 1.15 -6.81 -16.97
CA ARG A 113 0.67 -8.14 -17.34
C ARG A 113 1.73 -9.20 -17.08
N VAL A 114 1.29 -10.39 -16.67
CA VAL A 114 2.10 -11.60 -16.79
C VAL A 114 2.14 -11.96 -18.27
N VAL A 115 3.33 -11.97 -18.87
CA VAL A 115 3.53 -12.27 -20.30
C VAL A 115 4.06 -13.67 -20.53
N GLU A 116 4.56 -14.32 -19.48
CA GLU A 116 5.14 -15.65 -19.50
C GLU A 116 4.92 -16.29 -18.12
N THR A 117 4.59 -17.58 -18.09
CA THR A 117 4.43 -18.35 -16.85
C THR A 117 5.42 -19.51 -16.76
N GLU A 118 5.83 -20.05 -17.90
CA GLU A 118 6.78 -21.16 -18.02
C GLU A 118 7.85 -20.83 -19.07
N PRO A 119 9.14 -21.15 -18.83
CA PRO A 119 9.68 -21.81 -17.63
C PRO A 119 9.75 -20.91 -16.39
N LYS A 120 9.56 -19.60 -16.55
CA LYS A 120 9.59 -18.61 -15.45
C LYS A 120 8.46 -17.62 -15.60
N GLN A 121 7.87 -17.21 -14.47
CA GLN A 121 6.90 -16.11 -14.47
C GLN A 121 7.59 -14.80 -14.82
N VAL A 122 7.06 -14.09 -15.81
CA VAL A 122 7.55 -12.77 -16.20
C VAL A 122 6.40 -11.77 -16.23
N VAL A 123 6.60 -10.66 -15.53
CA VAL A 123 5.70 -9.51 -15.53
C VAL A 123 6.33 -8.38 -16.35
N VAL A 124 5.56 -7.79 -17.25
CA VAL A 124 5.95 -6.55 -17.95
C VAL A 124 5.04 -5.42 -17.48
N TYR A 125 5.68 -4.36 -16.99
CA TYR A 125 5.05 -3.08 -16.69
C TYR A 125 5.31 -2.13 -17.86
N ARG A 126 4.26 -1.56 -18.43
CA ARG A 126 4.35 -0.45 -19.38
C ARG A 126 4.00 0.84 -18.65
N LEU A 127 4.99 1.71 -18.51
CA LEU A 127 4.90 2.97 -17.78
C LEU A 127 4.15 4.01 -18.61
N ASN A 128 3.41 4.89 -17.94
CA ASN A 128 2.82 6.07 -18.57
C ASN A 128 3.94 7.07 -18.88
N GLN A 129 4.04 7.53 -20.13
CA GLN A 129 5.08 8.46 -20.57
C GLN A 129 5.06 9.81 -19.82
N GLN A 130 3.90 10.23 -19.30
CA GLN A 130 3.79 11.46 -18.52
C GLN A 130 4.31 11.31 -17.09
N ALA A 131 4.57 10.08 -16.64
CA ALA A 131 4.99 9.80 -15.28
C ALA A 131 6.47 10.12 -15.04
N VAL A 132 6.71 11.25 -14.39
CA VAL A 132 8.05 11.81 -14.16
C VAL A 132 8.31 12.07 -12.68
N TRP A 133 9.56 11.92 -12.28
CA TRP A 133 10.02 12.40 -10.98
C TRP A 133 9.98 13.94 -10.92
N SER A 134 9.88 14.48 -9.71
CA SER A 134 9.79 15.93 -9.46
C SER A 134 11.04 16.71 -9.91
N ASP A 135 12.16 16.02 -10.13
CA ASP A 135 13.40 16.54 -10.71
C ASP A 135 13.41 16.56 -12.25
N GLY A 136 12.35 16.05 -12.89
CA GLY A 136 12.17 15.98 -14.34
C GLY A 136 12.66 14.68 -14.98
N ARG A 137 13.27 13.77 -14.22
CA ARG A 137 13.71 12.47 -14.74
C ARG A 137 12.52 11.54 -14.94
N GLU A 138 12.50 10.78 -16.02
CA GLU A 138 11.49 9.75 -16.25
C GLU A 138 11.59 8.63 -15.20
N ILE A 139 10.44 8.09 -14.79
CA ILE A 139 10.39 6.83 -14.03
C ILE A 139 10.75 5.70 -14.99
N GLY A 140 11.64 4.78 -14.58
CA GLY A 140 12.09 3.73 -15.48
C GLY A 140 12.65 2.50 -14.80
N ALA A 141 13.11 1.54 -15.62
CA ALA A 141 13.66 0.26 -15.16
C ALA A 141 14.79 0.40 -14.13
N ALA A 142 15.55 1.50 -14.16
CA ALA A 142 16.59 1.77 -13.18
C ALA A 142 16.06 1.96 -11.75
N ASP A 143 14.89 2.61 -11.58
CA ASP A 143 14.25 2.79 -10.26
C ASP A 143 13.77 1.43 -9.72
N PHE A 144 13.09 0.65 -10.58
CA PHE A 144 12.62 -0.70 -10.23
C PHE A 144 13.79 -1.63 -9.86
N ALA A 145 14.86 -1.63 -10.66
CA ALA A 145 15.99 -2.51 -10.44
C ALA A 145 16.81 -2.09 -9.20
N ALA A 146 16.92 -0.80 -8.90
CA ALA A 146 17.54 -0.33 -7.66
C ALA A 146 16.74 -0.78 -6.44
N GLN A 147 15.42 -0.56 -6.45
CA GLN A 147 14.54 -0.98 -5.36
C GLN A 147 14.54 -2.50 -5.16
N TRP A 148 14.45 -3.29 -6.24
CA TRP A 148 14.55 -4.74 -6.14
C TRP A 148 15.86 -5.19 -5.50
N ARG A 149 17.01 -4.62 -5.91
CA ARG A 149 18.30 -4.99 -5.32
C ARG A 149 18.32 -4.71 -3.82
N ALA A 150 17.93 -3.50 -3.42
CA ALA A 150 17.85 -3.09 -2.01
C ALA A 150 16.95 -4.02 -1.19
N LEU A 151 15.81 -4.43 -1.76
CA LEU A 151 14.81 -5.24 -1.07
C LEU A 151 14.95 -6.76 -1.30
N SER A 152 15.92 -7.22 -2.09
CA SER A 152 16.05 -8.65 -2.41
C SER A 152 16.49 -9.52 -1.21
N GLY A 153 17.00 -8.89 -0.14
CA GLY A 153 17.61 -9.57 1.00
C GLY A 153 18.98 -10.18 0.73
N LYS A 154 19.56 -9.96 -0.47
CA LYS A 154 20.87 -10.50 -0.85
C LYS A 154 22.05 -9.68 -0.33
N ASP A 155 21.82 -8.39 -0.05
CA ASP A 155 22.82 -7.47 0.49
C ASP A 155 22.37 -7.02 1.88
N SER A 156 23.08 -7.50 2.91
CA SER A 156 22.77 -7.22 4.32
C SER A 156 23.12 -5.78 4.74
N ALA A 157 23.79 -5.00 3.88
CA ALA A 157 24.03 -3.59 4.14
C ALA A 157 22.72 -2.78 4.12
N TYR A 158 21.68 -3.25 3.41
CA TYR A 158 20.35 -2.63 3.41
C TYR A 158 19.53 -3.10 4.62
N TRP A 159 19.16 -2.18 5.51
CA TRP A 159 18.38 -2.48 6.70
C TRP A 159 16.87 -2.54 6.41
N THR A 160 16.48 -3.51 5.59
CA THR A 160 15.08 -3.69 5.17
C THR A 160 14.30 -4.46 6.24
N ALA A 161 13.09 -4.00 6.55
CA ALA A 161 12.12 -4.71 7.40
C ALA A 161 10.92 -5.23 6.59
N ARG A 162 10.73 -4.76 5.35
CA ARG A 162 9.62 -5.15 4.48
C ARG A 162 10.15 -5.47 3.09
N ASN A 163 10.18 -6.75 2.74
CA ASN A 163 10.83 -7.23 1.51
C ASN A 163 10.08 -8.40 0.82
N ALA A 164 8.89 -8.76 1.30
CA ALA A 164 8.15 -9.91 0.78
C ALA A 164 7.98 -9.84 -0.74
N GLY A 165 8.34 -10.92 -1.44
CA GLY A 165 8.19 -11.06 -2.88
C GLY A 165 9.40 -10.55 -3.69
N TYR A 166 10.18 -9.59 -3.18
CA TYR A 166 11.41 -9.14 -3.86
C TYR A 166 12.52 -10.20 -3.87
N ASP A 167 12.55 -11.06 -2.84
CA ASP A 167 13.43 -12.23 -2.76
C ASP A 167 13.15 -13.28 -3.85
N ARG A 168 11.95 -13.24 -4.44
CA ARG A 168 11.52 -14.16 -5.50
C ARG A 168 11.87 -13.68 -6.90
N ILE A 169 12.27 -12.42 -7.05
CA ILE A 169 12.65 -11.83 -8.33
C ILE A 169 14.07 -12.26 -8.68
N GLU A 170 14.25 -12.76 -9.89
CA GLU A 170 15.55 -13.11 -10.45
C GLU A 170 16.23 -11.92 -11.10
N LYS A 171 15.44 -11.13 -11.85
CA LYS A 171 15.96 -10.06 -12.70
C LYS A 171 14.91 -8.98 -12.90
N VAL A 172 15.36 -7.73 -12.85
CA VAL A 172 14.62 -6.55 -13.30
C VAL A 172 15.45 -5.84 -14.35
N GLU A 173 14.87 -5.62 -15.52
CA GLU A 173 15.55 -5.00 -16.65
C GLU A 173 14.62 -4.15 -17.50
N ARG A 174 15.21 -3.35 -18.37
CA ARG A 174 14.47 -2.65 -19.41
C ARG A 174 13.83 -3.65 -20.37
N GLY A 175 12.57 -3.41 -20.72
CA GLY A 175 11.83 -4.18 -21.72
C GLY A 175 12.19 -3.76 -23.14
N ALA A 176 11.20 -3.73 -24.04
CA ALA A 176 11.42 -3.41 -25.45
C ALA A 176 11.86 -1.96 -25.68
N ASN A 177 11.50 -1.05 -24.77
CA ASN A 177 11.84 0.37 -24.81
C ASN A 177 12.00 0.92 -23.38
N ASP A 178 12.29 2.22 -23.27
CA ASP A 178 12.59 2.87 -21.98
C ASP A 178 11.36 2.98 -21.04
N LEU A 179 10.14 2.87 -21.59
CA LEU A 179 8.87 2.86 -20.84
C LEU A 179 8.43 1.43 -20.46
N GLU A 180 9.22 0.40 -20.74
CA GLU A 180 8.91 -0.96 -20.33
C GLU A 180 9.90 -1.48 -19.28
N VAL A 181 9.35 -2.07 -18.23
CA VAL A 181 10.11 -2.78 -17.20
C VAL A 181 9.71 -4.24 -17.20
N ARG A 182 10.69 -5.13 -17.44
CA ARG A 182 10.52 -6.59 -17.41
C ARG A 182 11.04 -7.12 -16.08
N VAL A 183 10.18 -7.83 -15.36
CA VAL A 183 10.47 -8.44 -14.06
C VAL A 183 10.31 -9.95 -14.18
N THR A 184 11.44 -10.66 -14.14
CA THR A 184 11.50 -12.13 -14.19
C THR A 184 11.61 -12.69 -12.80
N PHE A 185 10.72 -13.62 -12.44
CA PHE A 185 10.71 -14.27 -11.14
C PHE A 185 11.44 -15.62 -11.18
N ALA A 186 12.30 -15.86 -10.20
CA ALA A 186 12.92 -17.17 -9.97
C ALA A 186 11.91 -18.18 -9.41
N ARG A 187 10.92 -17.69 -8.65
CA ARG A 187 9.81 -18.46 -8.09
C ARG A 187 8.51 -17.71 -8.33
N PRO A 188 7.44 -18.38 -8.80
CA PRO A 188 6.16 -17.72 -8.99
C PRO A 188 5.69 -16.97 -7.73
N TYR A 189 5.07 -15.81 -7.97
CA TYR A 189 4.54 -14.95 -6.93
C TYR A 189 3.19 -14.38 -7.37
N ALA A 190 2.13 -14.87 -6.74
CA ALA A 190 0.75 -14.48 -7.06
C ALA A 190 0.48 -13.01 -6.72
N ASP A 191 1.06 -12.51 -5.63
CA ASP A 191 0.86 -11.15 -5.14
C ASP A 191 1.82 -10.13 -5.79
N TRP A 192 2.28 -10.38 -7.02
CA TRP A 192 3.22 -9.48 -7.72
C TRP A 192 2.72 -8.04 -7.86
N LYS A 193 1.40 -7.81 -7.78
CA LYS A 193 0.78 -6.49 -7.82
C LYS A 193 1.04 -5.65 -6.58
N SER A 194 1.45 -6.24 -5.46
CA SER A 194 1.86 -5.51 -4.25
C SER A 194 3.29 -4.96 -4.34
N LEU A 195 4.09 -5.46 -5.28
CA LEU A 195 5.47 -5.01 -5.50
C LEU A 195 5.50 -3.60 -6.12
N PHE A 196 6.65 -2.94 -5.94
CA PHE A 196 6.90 -1.58 -6.44
C PHE A 196 5.84 -0.55 -6.00
N SER A 197 5.23 -0.78 -4.82
CA SER A 197 4.20 0.06 -4.22
C SER A 197 4.47 0.23 -2.71
N PRO A 198 5.07 1.35 -2.27
CA PRO A 198 5.54 2.46 -3.09
C PRO A 198 6.80 2.10 -3.92
N LEU A 199 7.03 2.86 -4.99
CA LEU A 199 8.31 2.90 -5.71
C LEU A 199 9.10 4.12 -5.25
N TYR A 200 10.34 3.93 -4.83
CA TYR A 200 11.28 5.01 -4.53
C TYR A 200 12.12 5.37 -5.76
N PRO A 201 12.58 6.62 -5.88
CA PRO A 201 13.59 6.97 -6.88
C PRO A 201 14.87 6.20 -6.58
N LYS A 202 15.59 5.78 -7.63
CA LYS A 202 16.85 5.02 -7.51
C LYS A 202 17.89 5.68 -6.60
N ASP A 203 17.83 6.99 -6.40
CA ASP A 203 18.77 7.73 -5.54
C ASP A 203 18.53 7.47 -4.05
N VAL A 204 17.34 6.98 -3.67
CA VAL A 204 17.07 6.49 -2.31
C VAL A 204 17.51 5.03 -2.17
N THR A 205 17.18 4.18 -3.13
CA THR A 205 17.40 2.72 -3.04
C THR A 205 18.71 2.23 -3.65
N GLY A 206 19.50 3.10 -4.28
CA GLY A 206 20.67 2.72 -5.08
C GLY A 206 21.91 2.38 -4.26
N THR A 207 21.98 2.83 -3.01
CA THR A 207 23.07 2.50 -2.07
C THR A 207 22.51 2.21 -0.68
N ALA A 208 23.23 1.41 0.11
CA ALA A 208 22.85 1.13 1.49
C ALA A 208 22.75 2.41 2.34
N ASN A 209 23.71 3.33 2.22
CA ASN A 209 23.72 4.58 2.97
C ASN A 209 22.52 5.49 2.61
N SER A 210 22.19 5.63 1.32
CA SER A 210 21.01 6.39 0.91
C SER A 210 19.71 5.75 1.39
N PHE A 211 19.64 4.41 1.38
CA PHE A 211 18.47 3.67 1.80
C PHE A 211 18.27 3.73 3.33
N ASN A 212 19.36 3.57 4.09
CA ASN A 212 19.34 3.47 5.54
C ASN A 212 19.15 4.83 6.22
N ASP A 213 19.81 5.87 5.69
CA ASP A 213 19.90 7.17 6.37
C ASP A 213 19.47 8.35 5.49
N GLY A 214 19.55 8.22 4.16
CA GLY A 214 19.26 9.30 3.21
C GLY A 214 17.83 9.82 3.26
N ALA A 215 16.87 8.95 3.60
CA ALA A 215 15.44 9.25 3.70
C ALA A 215 14.96 9.61 5.12
N ARG A 216 15.84 9.66 6.13
CA ARG A 216 15.44 9.93 7.53
C ARG A 216 14.89 11.33 7.77
N LYS A 217 15.46 12.32 7.07
CA LYS A 217 15.18 13.75 7.32
C LYS A 217 14.64 14.50 6.11
N LYS A 218 14.59 13.86 4.94
CA LYS A 218 14.17 14.49 3.68
C LYS A 218 13.88 13.45 2.61
N LEU A 219 12.97 13.79 1.72
CA LEU A 219 12.72 13.06 0.48
C LEU A 219 12.67 14.08 -0.65
N LYS A 220 13.81 14.30 -1.30
CA LYS A 220 13.99 15.40 -2.27
C LYS A 220 13.23 15.18 -3.57
N VAL A 221 13.09 13.92 -3.96
CA VAL A 221 12.51 13.51 -5.24
C VAL A 221 11.26 12.70 -4.94
N SER A 222 10.17 13.11 -5.56
CA SER A 222 8.83 12.56 -5.39
C SER A 222 8.17 12.46 -6.75
N ALA A 223 7.11 11.68 -6.88
CA ALA A 223 6.36 11.57 -8.13
C ALA A 223 4.86 11.43 -7.87
N GLY A 224 4.38 11.88 -6.70
CA GLY A 224 2.97 11.90 -6.36
C GLY A 224 2.31 13.28 -6.54
N PRO A 225 1.00 13.39 -6.24
CA PRO A 225 0.25 14.64 -6.27
C PRO A 225 0.72 15.67 -5.24
N PHE A 226 1.51 15.27 -4.25
CA PHE A 226 2.16 16.15 -3.28
C PHE A 226 3.68 15.91 -3.25
N THR A 227 4.40 16.89 -2.71
CA THR A 227 5.84 16.82 -2.42
C THR A 227 6.08 17.14 -0.95
N VAL A 228 7.11 16.55 -0.34
CA VAL A 228 7.51 16.92 1.03
C VAL A 228 8.14 18.31 1.00
N GLN A 229 7.44 19.30 1.56
CA GLN A 229 7.91 20.68 1.60
C GLN A 229 8.77 20.93 2.84
N LYS A 230 8.33 20.45 4.01
CA LYS A 230 8.99 20.71 5.29
C LYS A 230 8.73 19.59 6.28
N ILE A 231 9.74 19.32 7.13
CA ILE A 231 9.60 18.52 8.35
C ILE A 231 10.00 19.46 9.50
N ASP A 232 9.03 19.91 10.27
CA ASP A 232 9.22 20.77 11.43
C ASP A 232 9.16 19.95 12.72
N THR A 233 10.31 19.64 13.29
CA THR A 233 10.38 18.90 14.56
C THR A 233 10.04 19.76 15.77
N LYS A 234 10.04 21.09 15.64
CA LYS A 234 9.71 22.01 16.73
C LYS A 234 8.20 22.11 16.89
N ASP A 235 7.51 22.33 15.77
CA ASP A 235 6.05 22.45 15.72
C ASP A 235 5.36 21.08 15.55
N LYS A 236 6.16 20.03 15.34
CA LYS A 236 5.74 18.63 15.14
C LYS A 236 4.81 18.46 13.93
N ASP A 237 5.23 19.06 12.83
CA ASP A 237 4.51 19.07 11.55
C ASP A 237 5.34 18.47 10.42
N VAL A 238 4.72 17.65 9.58
CA VAL A 238 5.21 17.35 8.23
C VAL A 238 4.29 18.02 7.22
N VAL A 239 4.83 18.97 6.46
CA VAL A 239 4.09 19.75 5.47
C VAL A 239 4.32 19.17 4.08
N LEU A 240 3.23 18.74 3.45
CA LEU A 240 3.19 18.28 2.06
C LEU A 240 2.48 19.32 1.20
N ALA A 241 3.19 19.88 0.22
CA ALA A 241 2.63 20.86 -0.71
C ALA A 241 2.22 20.18 -2.02
N ARG A 242 1.14 20.65 -2.65
CA ARG A 242 0.69 20.18 -3.96
C ARG A 242 1.85 20.20 -4.96
N ASN A 243 2.05 19.11 -5.68
CA ASN A 243 3.08 19.01 -6.71
C ASN A 243 2.62 19.72 -8.00
N PRO A 244 3.25 20.83 -8.41
CA PRO A 244 2.86 21.54 -9.63
C PRO A 244 3.23 20.77 -10.91
N ARG A 245 4.08 19.73 -10.82
CA ARG A 245 4.47 18.86 -11.94
C ARG A 245 3.65 17.57 -12.02
N TRP A 246 2.63 17.41 -11.18
CA TRP A 246 1.75 16.25 -11.24
C TRP A 246 0.94 16.23 -12.55
N TRP A 247 1.04 15.14 -13.30
CA TRP A 247 0.38 14.96 -14.60
C TRP A 247 -1.02 14.34 -14.51
N GLY A 248 -1.30 13.63 -13.41
CA GLY A 248 -2.61 13.06 -13.14
C GLY A 248 -3.63 14.13 -12.74
N HIS A 249 -4.78 13.70 -12.21
CA HIS A 249 -5.80 14.67 -11.79
C HIS A 249 -5.29 15.53 -10.62
N PRO A 250 -5.20 16.87 -10.74
CA PRO A 250 -4.59 17.70 -9.70
C PRO A 250 -5.31 17.57 -8.36
N ALA A 251 -4.59 17.49 -7.23
CA ALA A 251 -5.22 17.49 -5.92
C ALA A 251 -6.10 18.74 -5.72
N LYS A 252 -7.22 18.62 -4.98
CA LYS A 252 -8.04 19.79 -4.62
C LYS A 252 -7.40 20.63 -3.51
N LEU A 253 -6.69 19.99 -2.58
CA LEU A 253 -5.98 20.66 -1.49
C LEU A 253 -4.71 21.36 -1.98
N SER A 254 -4.36 22.50 -1.38
CA SER A 254 -3.04 23.11 -1.59
C SER A 254 -1.97 22.41 -0.75
N GLU A 255 -2.34 21.98 0.45
CA GLU A 255 -1.40 21.45 1.45
C GLU A 255 -2.05 20.35 2.30
N ILE A 256 -1.22 19.42 2.75
CA ILE A 256 -1.54 18.47 3.82
C ILE A 256 -0.48 18.67 4.91
N VAL A 257 -0.92 18.90 6.14
CA VAL A 257 -0.06 18.95 7.31
C VAL A 257 -0.32 17.73 8.15
N LEU A 258 0.67 16.85 8.30
CA LEU A 258 0.61 15.78 9.29
C LEU A 258 1.12 16.34 10.62
N HIS A 259 0.24 16.46 11.61
CA HIS A 259 0.51 17.06 12.92
C HIS A 259 0.52 15.98 14.00
N GLU A 260 1.55 15.93 14.84
CA GLU A 260 1.60 14.98 15.96
C GLU A 260 0.57 15.33 17.02
N VAL A 261 -0.40 14.42 17.23
CA VAL A 261 -1.41 14.54 18.29
C VAL A 261 -1.55 13.20 19.00
N PRO A 262 -1.22 13.12 20.31
CA PRO A 262 -1.49 11.94 21.14
C PRO A 262 -2.95 11.51 21.06
N ARG A 263 -3.21 10.20 21.02
CA ARG A 263 -4.56 9.65 20.78
C ARG A 263 -5.62 10.19 21.74
N ASP A 264 -5.29 10.27 23.02
CA ASP A 264 -6.14 10.78 24.10
C ASP A 264 -6.54 12.26 23.94
N LYS A 265 -5.86 13.00 23.05
CA LYS A 265 -6.12 14.43 22.79
C LYS A 265 -6.82 14.68 21.45
N ARG A 266 -6.99 13.67 20.61
CA ARG A 266 -7.50 13.85 19.24
C ARG A 266 -8.95 14.28 19.18
N ALA A 267 -9.80 13.79 20.09
CA ALA A 267 -11.19 14.26 20.15
C ALA A 267 -11.27 15.77 20.45
N ALA A 268 -10.45 16.27 21.37
CA ALA A 268 -10.36 17.71 21.66
C ALA A 268 -9.75 18.50 20.50
N ALA A 269 -8.71 17.97 19.85
CA ALA A 269 -8.06 18.61 18.69
C ALA A 269 -8.98 18.68 17.45
N LEU A 270 -9.86 17.71 17.26
CA LEU A 270 -10.94 17.79 16.27
C LEU A 270 -11.97 18.85 16.69
N ALA A 271 -12.26 18.93 18.00
CA ALA A 271 -13.29 19.80 18.53
C ALA A 271 -12.97 21.29 18.41
N ASP A 272 -11.73 21.65 18.73
CA ASP A 272 -11.21 23.02 18.63
C ASP A 272 -10.70 23.37 17.22
N GLY A 273 -10.67 22.38 16.32
CA GLY A 273 -10.23 22.54 14.94
C GLY A 273 -8.72 22.65 14.79
N THR A 274 -7.93 22.17 15.74
CA THR A 274 -6.48 21.99 15.59
C THR A 274 -6.15 21.02 14.46
N VAL A 275 -6.93 19.94 14.32
CA VAL A 275 -6.84 18.98 13.21
C VAL A 275 -8.20 18.78 12.55
N ASP A 276 -8.18 18.39 11.28
CA ASP A 276 -9.37 18.14 10.46
C ASP A 276 -9.67 16.63 10.35
N VAL A 277 -8.64 15.79 10.46
CA VAL A 277 -8.75 14.32 10.39
C VAL A 277 -7.92 13.70 11.50
N ALA A 278 -8.49 12.78 12.26
CA ALA A 278 -7.80 12.06 13.30
C ALA A 278 -8.42 10.68 13.56
N ASP A 279 -7.60 9.66 13.81
CA ASP A 279 -8.09 8.38 14.32
C ASP A 279 -8.34 8.54 15.83
N ILE A 280 -9.58 8.33 16.27
CA ILE A 280 -10.01 8.42 17.67
C ILE A 280 -10.41 7.05 18.22
N ASP A 281 -10.49 6.93 19.54
CA ASP A 281 -10.93 5.70 20.17
C ASP A 281 -12.45 5.47 19.99
N PRO A 282 -12.92 4.21 19.94
CA PRO A 282 -14.34 3.90 19.74
C PRO A 282 -15.27 4.60 20.73
N GLY A 283 -14.88 4.70 22.00
CA GLY A 283 -15.68 5.39 23.02
C GLY A 283 -15.83 6.89 22.77
N ASP A 284 -14.85 7.54 22.13
CA ASP A 284 -14.95 8.94 21.71
C ASP A 284 -15.86 9.08 20.50
N ALA A 285 -15.74 8.14 19.54
CA ALA A 285 -16.61 8.10 18.37
C ALA A 285 -18.08 7.93 18.76
N ASP A 286 -18.39 7.03 19.70
CA ASP A 286 -19.75 6.80 20.21
C ASP A 286 -20.31 8.06 20.86
N ARG A 287 -19.51 8.76 21.68
CA ARG A 287 -19.92 10.03 22.30
C ARG A 287 -20.22 11.11 21.27
N ILE A 288 -19.37 11.24 20.25
CA ILE A 288 -19.56 12.21 19.16
C ILE A 288 -20.83 11.87 18.35
N ALA A 289 -21.03 10.59 18.02
CA ALA A 289 -22.20 10.13 17.28
C ALA A 289 -23.51 10.37 18.06
N GLN A 290 -23.53 10.12 19.37
CA GLN A 290 -24.68 10.42 20.22
C GLN A 290 -24.98 11.92 20.29
N ALA A 291 -23.94 12.75 20.44
CA ALA A 291 -24.09 14.21 20.44
C ALA A 291 -24.67 14.71 19.11
N ALA A 292 -24.18 14.20 17.97
CA ALA A 292 -24.69 14.53 16.65
C ALA A 292 -26.13 14.03 16.43
N GLY A 293 -26.49 12.83 16.90
CA GLY A 293 -27.85 12.28 16.81
C GLY A 293 -28.88 13.06 17.64
N SER A 294 -28.45 13.69 18.74
CA SER A 294 -29.30 14.55 19.56
C SER A 294 -29.59 15.92 18.93
N GLN A 295 -28.74 16.36 17.99
CA GLN A 295 -28.94 17.57 17.18
C GLN A 295 -29.42 17.15 15.79
N GLY A 296 -30.74 17.01 15.60
CA GLY A 296 -31.36 16.54 14.35
C GLY A 296 -30.58 16.92 13.08
N SER A 297 -30.14 15.89 12.36
CA SER A 297 -29.37 15.90 11.11
C SER A 297 -29.40 17.24 10.35
N SER A 298 -28.38 18.07 10.59
CA SER A 298 -27.99 19.10 9.64
C SER A 298 -26.71 18.65 8.95
N PRO A 299 -26.66 18.60 7.60
CA PRO A 299 -25.45 18.25 6.89
C PRO A 299 -24.36 19.25 7.24
N PHE A 300 -23.18 18.74 7.61
CA PHE A 300 -21.98 19.53 7.87
C PHE A 300 -21.76 20.55 6.74
N LYS A 301 -22.15 21.80 6.98
CA LYS A 301 -21.69 22.93 6.17
C LYS A 301 -20.25 23.18 6.58
N GLY A 302 -19.32 23.03 5.63
CA GLY A 302 -17.96 23.54 5.76
C GLY A 302 -17.95 25.02 6.17
N PRO A 303 -16.82 25.54 6.66
CA PRO A 303 -16.80 26.72 7.51
C PRO A 303 -17.19 27.97 6.73
N ALA A 304 -18.47 28.35 6.86
CA ALA A 304 -18.90 29.73 6.79
C ALA A 304 -19.35 30.12 8.20
N GLY A 305 -18.40 30.60 9.00
CA GLY A 305 -18.68 31.33 10.24
C GLY A 305 -19.35 30.53 11.37
N GLY A 306 -18.51 29.90 12.21
CA GLY A 306 -18.78 29.79 13.64
C GLY A 306 -19.74 28.67 14.11
N ARG A 307 -19.18 27.80 14.96
CA ARG A 307 -19.80 26.82 15.88
C ARG A 307 -19.98 25.41 15.31
N THR A 308 -18.94 24.59 15.48
CA THR A 308 -18.99 23.12 15.38
C THR A 308 -19.45 22.49 16.70
N ALA A 309 -20.17 21.37 16.58
CA ALA A 309 -20.88 20.64 17.66
C ALA A 309 -19.98 20.08 18.78
N ALA A 310 -18.67 20.27 18.70
CA ALA A 310 -17.70 19.64 19.58
C ALA A 310 -17.46 20.40 20.90
N LYS A 311 -18.15 21.53 21.10
CA LYS A 311 -18.12 22.29 22.36
C LYS A 311 -19.03 21.72 23.46
N ALA A 312 -19.61 20.54 23.24
CA ALA A 312 -20.47 19.83 24.18
C ALA A 312 -19.73 18.73 24.97
N LEU A 313 -18.40 18.63 24.82
CA LEU A 313 -17.52 17.78 25.62
C LEU A 313 -17.06 18.49 26.89
#